data_AF-A0A2M8PBU4-F1
#
_entry.id   AF-A0A2M8PBU4-F1
#
_cell.length_a   1.000
_cell.length_b   1.000
_cell.length_c   1.000
_cell.angle_alpha   90.00
_cell.angle_beta   90.00
_cell.angle_gamma   90.00
#
_symmetry.space_group_name_H-M   'P 1'
#
loop_
_entity.id
_entity.type
_entity.pdbx_description
1 polymer ?
#
loop_
_entity_poly.entity_id
_entity_poly.type
_entity_poly.pdbx_seq_one_letter_code
_entity_poly.pdbx_strand_id
1 'polypeptide(L)'
;MSDKPEVSSAATPQPAEKPDASLNARRLLVWAIATATGIALTAIVLILVRIPLDATLFISFVELPFLPLAALPMVLLCLIWVDYFFGTRILPD
;
A
#
# COMPACT_ATOMS: atom_id res chain seq x y z
N MET A 1 43.44 -32.89 -33.34
CA MET A 1 43.59 -31.45 -33.00
C MET A 1 42.20 -30.93 -32.73
N SER A 2 41.74 -31.07 -31.49
CA SER A 2 41.78 -30.04 -30.42
C SER A 2 40.40 -29.38 -30.36
N ASP A 3 39.53 -29.87 -29.48
CA ASP A 3 39.28 -29.32 -28.13
C ASP A 3 38.62 -27.93 -28.16
N LYS A 4 37.31 -27.88 -27.87
CA LYS A 4 36.84 -27.44 -26.53
C LYS A 4 35.31 -27.49 -26.40
N PRO A 5 34.80 -27.85 -25.22
CA PRO A 5 33.40 -27.65 -24.84
C PRO A 5 33.21 -26.21 -24.36
N GLU A 6 32.20 -25.50 -24.87
CA GLU A 6 31.78 -24.23 -24.26
C GLU A 6 30.97 -24.52 -22.99
N VAL A 7 31.75 -24.54 -21.92
CA VAL A 7 31.43 -24.29 -20.52
C VAL A 7 30.11 -23.54 -20.31
N SER A 8 29.19 -24.23 -19.66
CA SER A 8 28.18 -23.73 -18.73
C SER A 8 28.42 -22.26 -18.33
N SER A 9 27.61 -21.36 -18.87
CA SER A 9 27.57 -19.97 -18.40
C SER A 9 26.96 -19.99 -17.01
N ALA A 10 27.84 -20.09 -16.02
CA ALA A 10 27.52 -19.95 -14.61
C ALA A 10 26.75 -18.63 -14.45
N ALA A 11 25.49 -18.73 -14.02
CA ALA A 11 24.68 -17.62 -13.61
C ALA A 11 25.52 -16.74 -12.66
N THR A 12 25.91 -15.58 -13.17
CA THR A 12 26.62 -14.58 -12.37
C THR A 12 25.69 -14.24 -11.22
N PRO A 13 26.12 -14.34 -9.94
CA PRO A 13 25.28 -13.89 -8.83
C PRO A 13 25.00 -12.41 -9.09
N GLN A 14 23.75 -12.06 -9.36
CA GLN A 14 23.38 -10.66 -9.45
C GLN A 14 23.82 -10.00 -8.14
N PRO A 15 24.49 -8.83 -8.18
CA PRO A 15 24.85 -8.13 -6.97
C PRO A 15 23.56 -7.88 -6.21
N ALA A 16 23.48 -8.34 -4.96
CA ALA A 16 22.33 -8.10 -4.10
C ALA A 16 22.01 -6.60 -4.15
N GLU A 17 20.87 -6.29 -4.75
CA GLU A 17 20.37 -4.94 -4.96
C GLU A 17 20.38 -4.24 -3.60
N LYS A 18 21.22 -3.19 -3.47
CA LYS A 18 21.25 -2.41 -2.23
C LYS A 18 19.82 -1.91 -2.01
N PRO A 19 19.28 -1.99 -0.78
CA PRO A 19 17.95 -1.45 -0.52
C PRO A 19 17.99 0.04 -0.83
N ASP A 20 17.38 0.43 -1.94
CA ASP A 20 17.26 1.81 -2.36
C ASP A 20 16.43 2.56 -1.31
N ALA A 21 17.12 3.22 -0.38
CA ALA A 21 16.49 3.97 0.69
C ALA A 21 15.49 5.02 0.16
N SER A 22 15.74 5.53 -1.06
CA SER A 22 14.84 6.43 -1.78
C SER A 22 13.54 5.77 -2.23
N LEU A 23 13.56 4.49 -2.61
CA LEU A 23 12.37 3.71 -2.97
C LEU A 23 11.51 3.46 -1.73
N ASN A 24 12.12 3.07 -0.62
CA ASN A 24 11.39 2.86 0.65
C ASN A 24 10.77 4.15 1.17
N ALA A 25 11.47 5.29 1.06
CA ALA A 25 10.93 6.60 1.41
C ALA A 25 9.73 6.99 0.55
N ARG A 26 9.79 6.74 -0.77
CA ARG A 26 8.66 6.98 -1.69
C ARG A 26 7.46 6.10 -1.36
N ARG A 27 7.69 4.82 -1.07
CA ARG A 27 6.61 3.89 -0.67
C ARG A 27 5.94 4.32 0.63
N LEU A 28 6.71 4.75 1.62
CA LEU A 28 6.18 5.29 2.88
C LEU A 28 5.32 6.54 2.64
N LEU A 29 5.80 7.44 1.78
CA LEU A 29 5.08 8.67 1.44
C LEU A 29 3.77 8.39 0.71
N VAL A 30 3.75 7.43 -0.22
CA VAL A 30 2.52 6.97 -0.88
C VAL A 30 1.54 6.39 0.13
N TRP A 31 2.02 5.56 1.07
CA TRP A 31 1.18 5.05 2.16
C TRP A 31 0.57 6.17 3.02
N ALA A 32 1.38 7.16 3.40
CA ALA A 32 0.92 8.29 4.20
C ALA A 32 -0.15 9.11 3.46
N ILE A 33 0.07 9.41 2.17
CA ILE A 33 -0.89 10.16 1.35
C ILE A 33 -2.18 9.37 1.14
N ALA A 34 -2.07 8.08 0.80
CA ALA A 34 -3.23 7.21 0.61
C ALA A 34 -4.06 7.08 1.89
N THR A 35 -3.40 6.91 3.04
CA THR A 35 -4.06 6.80 4.35
C THR A 35 -4.77 8.10 4.72
N ALA A 36 -4.08 9.24 4.61
CA ALA A 36 -4.67 10.55 4.90
C ALA A 36 -5.88 10.85 4.00
N THR A 37 -5.73 10.58 2.70
CA THR A 37 -6.79 10.81 1.71
C THR A 37 -7.99 9.88 1.95
N GLY A 38 -7.75 8.60 2.21
CA GLY A 38 -8.81 7.63 2.49
C GLY A 38 -9.59 7.94 3.75
N ILE A 39 -8.92 8.33 4.83
CA ILE A 39 -9.59 8.77 6.08
C ILE A 39 -10.41 10.04 5.84
N ALA A 40 -9.84 11.03 5.14
CA ALA A 40 -10.55 12.28 4.84
C ALA A 40 -11.81 12.04 4.00
N LEU A 41 -11.71 11.24 2.93
CA LEU A 41 -12.86 10.89 2.10
C LEU A 41 -13.92 10.12 2.89
N THR A 42 -13.51 9.20 3.76
CA THR A 42 -14.44 8.48 4.62
C THR A 42 -15.17 9.43 5.56
N ALA A 43 -14.46 10.34 6.23
CA ALA A 43 -15.08 11.32 7.11
C ALA A 43 -16.08 12.22 6.35
N ILE A 44 -15.75 12.66 5.13
CA ILE A 44 -16.67 13.43 4.27
C ILE A 44 -17.92 12.60 3.96
N VAL A 45 -17.77 11.34 3.56
CA VAL A 45 -18.90 10.45 3.27
C VAL A 45 -19.79 10.30 4.50
N LEU A 46 -19.23 10.04 5.69
CA LEU A 46 -19.98 9.91 6.93
C LEU A 46 -20.79 11.17 7.25
N ILE A 47 -20.18 12.36 7.11
CA ILE A 47 -20.86 13.64 7.29
C ILE A 47 -22.02 13.79 6.30
N LEU A 48 -21.82 13.43 5.02
CA LEU A 48 -22.84 13.51 3.98
C LEU A 48 -24.03 12.58 4.26
N VAL A 49 -23.77 11.37 4.75
CA VAL A 49 -24.82 10.40 5.12
C VAL A 49 -25.36 10.59 6.55
N ARG A 50 -24.96 11.69 7.23
CA ARG A 50 -25.40 12.04 8.59
C ARG A 50 -25.05 11.01 9.66
N ILE A 51 -23.97 10.26 9.46
CA ILE A 51 -23.42 9.37 10.48
C ILE A 51 -22.40 10.16 11.33
N PRO A 52 -22.53 10.16 12.67
CA PRO A 52 -21.55 10.81 13.54
C PRO A 52 -20.15 10.19 13.39
N LEU A 53 -19.10 11.02 13.45
CA LEU A 53 -17.71 10.54 13.29
C LEU A 53 -17.23 9.71 14.49
N ASP A 54 -17.86 9.89 15.64
CA ASP A 54 -17.70 9.15 16.88
C ASP A 54 -18.64 7.94 16.99
N ALA A 55 -19.38 7.61 15.92
CA ALA A 55 -20.23 6.42 15.90
C ALA A 55 -19.42 5.16 16.23
N THR A 56 -20.00 4.28 17.02
CA THR A 56 -19.44 2.96 17.31
C THR A 56 -20.31 1.87 16.69
N LEU A 57 -19.67 0.75 16.33
CA LEU A 57 -20.34 -0.49 15.96
C LEU A 57 -20.15 -1.51 17.07
N PHE A 58 -21.24 -2.17 17.46
CA PHE A 58 -21.17 -3.34 18.32
C PHE A 58 -20.80 -4.56 17.51
N ILE A 59 -19.61 -5.11 17.77
CA ILE A 59 -19.20 -6.41 17.24
C ILE A 59 -19.10 -7.37 18.42
N SER A 60 -20.07 -8.28 18.52
CA SER A 60 -20.21 -9.21 19.65
C SER A 60 -20.39 -8.46 20.98
N PHE A 61 -19.33 -8.29 21.76
CA PHE A 61 -19.35 -7.62 23.08
C PHE A 61 -18.40 -6.41 23.16
N VAL A 62 -17.88 -5.94 22.02
CA VAL A 62 -16.92 -4.83 21.97
C VAL A 62 -17.48 -3.71 21.11
N GLU A 63 -17.44 -2.48 21.63
CA GLU A 63 -17.71 -1.26 20.87
C GLU A 63 -16.43 -0.84 20.15
N LEU A 64 -16.48 -0.82 18.82
CA LEU A 64 -15.37 -0.38 17.99
C LEU A 64 -15.73 0.93 17.29
N PRO A 65 -14.80 1.89 17.21
CA PRO A 65 -15.02 3.12 16.48
C PRO A 65 -15.28 2.81 15.00
N PHE A 66 -16.38 3.34 14.46
CA PHE A 66 -16.83 3.06 13.11
C PHE A 66 -15.89 3.64 12.04
N LEU A 67 -15.40 4.86 12.28
CA LEU A 67 -14.58 5.59 11.33
C LEU A 67 -13.34 4.82 10.84
N PRO A 68 -12.45 4.26 11.70
CA PRO A 68 -11.30 3.50 11.21
C PRO A 68 -11.72 2.21 10.48
N LEU A 69 -12.83 1.59 10.88
CA LEU A 69 -13.36 0.40 10.20
C LEU A 69 -13.85 0.73 8.79
N ALA A 70 -14.61 1.82 8.65
CA ALA A 70 -15.11 2.33 7.38
C ALA A 70 -14.00 2.92 6.50
N ALA A 71 -12.93 3.46 7.11
CA ALA A 71 -11.82 4.05 6.38
C ALA A 71 -10.95 2.99 5.70
N LEU A 72 -10.90 1.77 6.23
CA LEU A 72 -10.04 0.70 5.73
C LEU A 72 -10.24 0.41 4.22
N PRO A 73 -11.46 0.16 3.71
CA PRO A 73 -11.67 -0.02 2.26
C PRO A 73 -11.35 1.24 1.45
N MET A 74 -11.60 2.45 1.98
CA MET A 74 -11.29 3.69 1.28
C MET A 74 -9.79 3.97 1.20
N VAL A 75 -9.04 3.67 2.26
CA VAL A 75 -7.58 3.76 2.27
C VAL A 75 -6.98 2.78 1.27
N LEU A 76 -7.49 1.56 1.18
CA LEU A 76 -7.05 0.59 0.17
C LEU A 76 -7.32 1.08 -1.26
N LEU A 77 -8.51 1.64 -1.51
CA LEU A 77 -8.84 2.20 -2.81
C LEU A 77 -7.95 3.40 -3.17
N CYS A 78 -7.69 4.29 -2.20
CA CYS A 78 -6.76 5.39 -2.37
C CYS A 78 -5.32 4.90 -2.57
N LEU A 79 -4.92 3.82 -1.91
CA LEU A 79 -3.58 3.24 -2.06
C LEU A 79 -3.38 2.72 -3.47
N ILE A 80 -4.34 1.99 -4.03
CA ILE A 80 -4.30 1.52 -5.43
C ILE A 80 -4.20 2.72 -6.37
N TRP A 81 -5.00 3.76 -6.14
CA TRP A 81 -5.01 4.95 -6.97
C TRP A 81 -3.68 5.72 -6.90
N VAL A 82 -3.18 6.03 -5.70
CA VAL A 82 -1.92 6.76 -5.51
C VAL A 82 -0.73 5.93 -5.98
N ASP A 83 -0.69 4.62 -5.71
CA ASP A 83 0.37 3.73 -6.18
C ASP A 83 0.43 3.67 -7.71
N TYR A 84 -0.72 3.64 -8.39
CA TYR A 84 -0.81 3.73 -9.85
C TYR A 84 -0.23 5.05 -10.38
N PHE A 85 -0.56 6.19 -9.76
CA PHE A 85 -0.07 7.51 -10.19
C PHE A 85 1.43 7.71 -9.93
N PHE A 86 1.96 7.20 -8.80
CA PHE A 86 3.36 7.39 -8.42
C PHE A 86 4.28 6.27 -8.92
N GLY A 87 3.72 5.19 -9.47
CA GLY A 87 4.47 4.07 -10.04
C GLY A 87 5.35 3.34 -9.02
N THR A 88 4.98 3.39 -7.74
CA THR A 88 5.79 2.81 -6.66
C THR A 88 5.72 1.28 -6.57
N ARG A 89 4.78 0.66 -7.30
CA ARG A 89 4.55 -0.79 -7.36
C ARG A 89 4.52 -1.41 -5.96
N ILE A 90 3.75 -0.79 -5.07
CA ILE A 90 3.52 -1.31 -3.72
C ILE A 90 2.62 -2.53 -3.80
N LEU A 91 1.60 -2.50 -4.67
CA LEU A 91 0.82 -3.69 -4.99
C LEU A 91 1.49 -4.47 -6.13
N PRO A 92 1.51 -5.82 -6.06
CA PRO A 92 1.86 -6.65 -7.20
C PRO A 92 0.81 -6.48 -8.31
N ASP A 93 1.27 -6.39 -9.56
CA ASP A 93 0.42 -6.33 -10.77
C ASP A 93 -0.54 -7.52 -10.88
#